data_AF-A0A3G8X1A7-F1
#
_entry.id   AF-A0A3G8X1A7-F1
#
_cell.length_a   1.000
_cell.length_b   1.000
_cell.length_c   1.000
_cell.angle_alpha   90.00
_cell.angle_beta   90.00
_cell.angle_gamma   90.00
#
_symmetry.space_group_name_H-M   'P 1'
#
loop_
_entity.id
_entity.type
_entity.pdbx_description
1 polymer ?
#
loop_
_entity_poly.entity_id
_entity_poly.type
_entity_poly.pdbx_seq_one_letter_code
_entity_poly.pdbx_strand_id
1 'polypeptide(L)' 'MKKILVPVDFSATAENAADYATDLAHGIGARVELLNVFQFPNFLLLPHFWYGRLMNIGS' A
#
# COMPACT_ATOMS: atom_id res chain seq x y z
N MET A 1 -2.05 18.38 16.18
CA MET A 1 -3.15 17.77 15.39
C MET A 1 -3.21 16.29 15.73
N LYS A 2 -4.39 15.74 16.06
CA LYS A 2 -4.58 14.29 16.27
C LYS A 2 -4.87 13.62 14.92
N LYS A 3 -4.29 12.45 14.67
CA LYS A 3 -4.55 11.67 13.45
C LYS A 3 -4.53 10.16 13.68
N ILE A 4 -5.31 9.45 12.88
CA ILE A 4 -5.38 7.99 12.82
C ILE A 4 -4.94 7.57 11.41
N LEU A 5 -3.87 6.79 11.33
CA LEU A 5 -3.38 6.22 10.08
C LEU A 5 -4.02 4.85 9.89
N VAL A 6 -4.68 4.64 8.75
CA VAL A 6 -5.34 3.37 8.40
C VAL A 6 -4.66 2.79 7.17
N PRO A 7 -3.97 1.64 7.28
CA PRO A 7 -3.47 0.92 6.12
C PRO A 7 -4.65 0.33 5.34
N VAL A 8 -4.65 0.51 4.02
CA VAL A 8 -5.69 -0.01 3.12
C VAL A 8 -5.06 -0.84 2.00
N ASP A 9 -5.61 -2.02 1.77
CA ASP A 9 -5.27 -2.95 0.68
C ASP A 9 -6.47 -3.21 -0.23
N PHE A 10 -7.53 -2.40 -0.10
CA PHE A 10 -8.81 -2.51 -0.80
C PHE A 10 -9.60 -3.81 -0.51
N SER A 11 -9.26 -4.54 0.54
CA SER A 11 -10.09 -5.63 1.05
C SER A 11 -11.30 -5.09 1.84
N ALA A 12 -12.36 -5.90 1.93
CA ALA A 12 -13.51 -5.60 2.79
C ALA A 12 -13.11 -5.42 4.27
N THR A 13 -12.04 -6.11 4.72
CA THR A 13 -11.50 -5.95 6.08
C THR A 13 -10.90 -4.56 6.28
N ALA A 14 -10.16 -4.04 5.29
CA ALA A 14 -9.60 -2.70 5.34
C ALA A 14 -10.68 -1.62 5.25
N GLU A 15 -11.75 -1.85 4.47
CA GLU A 15 -12.93 -0.98 4.43
C GLU A 15 -13.59 -0.87 5.82
N ASN A 16 -13.88 -2.01 6.46
CA ASN A 16 -14.42 -2.03 7.81
C ASN A 16 -13.51 -1.32 8.83
N ALA A 17 -12.18 -1.49 8.71
CA ALA A 17 -11.24 -0.78 9.57
C ALA A 17 -11.27 0.75 9.35
N ALA A 18 -11.49 1.21 8.12
CA ALA A 18 -11.65 2.63 7.81
C ALA A 18 -12.95 3.20 8.38
N ASP A 19 -14.04 2.43 8.39
CA ASP A 19 -15.31 2.83 9.02
C ASP A 19 -15.14 3.05 10.52
N TYR A 20 -14.56 2.08 11.23
CA TYR A 20 -14.26 2.22 12.67
C TYR A 20 -13.33 3.40 12.96
N ALA A 21 -12.31 3.61 12.14
CA ALA A 21 -11.39 4.72 12.29
C ALA A 21 -12.09 6.07 12.10
N THR A 22 -13.06 6.15 11.19
CA THR A 22 -13.86 7.34 10.93
C THR A 22 -14.73 7.68 12.13
N ASP A 23 -15.45 6.70 12.68
CA ASP A 23 -16.28 6.89 13.88
C ASP A 23 -15.44 7.36 15.07
N LEU A 24 -14.30 6.70 15.30
CA LEU A 24 -13.37 7.08 16.37
C LEU A 24 -12.81 8.49 16.16
N ALA A 25 -12.38 8.82 14.94
CA ALA A 25 -11.83 10.13 14.61
C ALA A 25 -12.85 11.25 14.87
N HIS A 26 -14.11 11.01 14.53
CA HIS A 26 -15.21 11.93 14.77
C HIS A 26 -15.39 12.20 16.27
N GLY A 27 -15.33 11.16 17.10
CA GLY A 27 -15.46 11.27 18.56
C GLY A 27 -14.33 12.03 19.26
N ILE A 28 -13.11 12.00 18.72
CA ILE A 28 -11.93 12.62 19.36
C ILE A 28 -11.41 13.89 18.68
N GLY A 29 -12.08 14.34 17.61
CA GLY A 29 -11.65 15.46 16.77
C GLY A 29 -10.32 15.20 16.04
N ALA A 30 -10.12 13.98 15.55
CA ALA A 30 -8.95 13.59 14.77
C ALA A 30 -9.26 13.55 13.26
N ARG A 31 -8.21 13.46 12.44
CA ARG A 31 -8.32 13.18 11.00
C ARG A 31 -7.93 11.72 10.72
N VAL A 32 -8.58 11.13 9.72
CA VAL A 32 -8.21 9.82 9.18
C VAL A 32 -7.29 10.00 7.97
N GLU A 33 -6.16 9.31 7.96
CA GLU A 33 -5.26 9.21 6.82
C GLU A 33 -5.28 7.77 6.30
N LEU A 34 -5.71 7.57 5.05
CA LEU A 34 -5.67 6.26 4.40
C LEU A 34 -4.32 6.07 3.70
N LEU A 35 -3.66 4.93 3.93
CA LEU A 35 -2.37 4.58 3.35
C LEU A 35 -2.45 3.28 2.57
N ASN A 36 -2.31 3.35 1.26
CA ASN A 36 -2.09 2.18 0.42
C ASN A 36 -0.59 2.01 0.14
N VAL A 37 -0.09 0.79 0.30
CA VAL A 37 1.28 0.41 -0.09
C VAL A 37 1.19 -0.52 -1.27
N PHE A 38 1.99 -0.25 -2.29
CA PHE A 38 2.14 -1.11 -3.45
C PHE A 38 3.62 -1.44 -3.65
N GLN A 39 3.89 -2.65 -4.14
CA GLN A 39 5.24 -3.10 -4.42
C GLN A 39 5.54 -2.92 -5.91
N PHE A 40 6.67 -2.28 -6.22
CA PHE A 40 7.19 -2.28 -7.57
C PHE A 40 7.86 -3.63 -7.87
N PRO A 41 7.72 -4.16 -9.10
CA PRO A 41 8.42 -5.39 -9.46
C PRO A 41 9.94 -5.23 -9.35
N ASN A 42 10.59 -6.13 -8.62
CA ASN A 42 12.03 -6.07 -8.35
C ASN A 42 12.91 -6.16 -9.62
N PHE A 43 12.38 -6.66 -10.74
CA PHE A 43 13.13 -6.74 -11.99
C PHE A 43 13.43 -5.37 -12.61
N LEU A 44 12.72 -4.31 -12.23
CA LEU A 44 13.01 -2.93 -12.64
C LEU A 44 14.23 -2.34 -11.92
N LEU A 45 14.71 -3.00 -10.86
CA LEU A 45 15.88 -2.60 -10.08
C LEU A 45 17.12 -3.46 -10.37
N LEU A 46 17.00 -4.45 -11.28
CA LEU A 46 18.16 -5.20 -11.72
C LEU A 46 19.09 -4.29 -12.53
N PRO A 47 20.43 -4.36 -12.32
CA PRO A 47 21.37 -3.69 -13.22
C PRO A 47 21.07 -4.11 -14.66
N HIS A 48 21.09 -3.16 -15.60
CA HIS A 48 20.80 -3.39 -17.03
C HIS A 48 21.49 -4.65 -17.60
N PHE A 49 22.68 -5.00 -17.07
CA PHE A 49 23.43 -6.21 -17.41
C PHE A 49 22.64 -7.54 -17.25
N TRP A 50 21.71 -7.63 -16.29
CA TRP A 50 20.97 -8.87 -16.01
C TRP A 50 19.72 -9.08 -16.87
N TYR A 51 19.25 -8.03 -17.56
CA TYR A 51 18.09 -8.12 -18.45
C TYR A 51 18.33 -9.05 -19.64
N GLY A 52 19.53 -8.99 -20.22
CA GLY A 52 19.91 -9.85 -21.35
C GLY A 52 19.97 -11.35 -21.01
N ARG A 53 20.07 -11.73 -19.73
CA ARG A 53 20.11 -13.13 -19.30
C ARG A 53 18.72 -13.71 -19.03
N LEU A 54 17.80 -12.90 -18.52
CA LEU A 54 16.41 -13.30 -18.27
C LEU A 54 15.57 -13.37 -19.55
N MET A 55 15.84 -12.51 -20.53
CA MET A 55 15.12 -12.54 -21.81
C MET A 55 15.63 -13.62 -22.80
N ASN A 56 16.75 -14.29 -22.51
CA ASN A 56 17.43 -15.20 -23.45
C ASN A 56 17.35 -16.69 -23.04
N ILE A 57 16.53 -17.04 -22.05
CA ILE A 57 16.27 -18.42 -21.60
C ILE A 57 15.09 -19.07 -22.34
N GLY A 58 14.82 -18.60 -23.56
CA GLY A 58 13.75 -19.10 -24.43
C GLY A 58 14.15 -19.28 -25.89
N SER A 59 15.41 -19.67 -26.17
CA SER A 59 15.84 -20.17 -27.49
C SER A 59 16.08 -21.67 -27.45
#